data_AF-A0A7Y8JCP6-F1
#
_entry.id   AF-A0A7Y8JCP6-F1
#
_cell.length_a   1.000
_cell.length_b   1.000
_cell.length_c   1.000
_cell.angle_alpha   90.00
_cell.angle_beta   90.00
_cell.angle_gamma   90.00
#
_symmetry.space_group_name_H-M   'P 1'
#
loop_
_entity.id
_entity.type
_entity.pdbx_description
1 polymer ?
#
loop_
_entity_poly.entity_id
_entity_poly.type
_entity_poly.pdbx_seq_one_letter_code
_entity_poly.pdbx_strand_id
1 'polypeptide(L)' 'MAIEHRPPPPPSGPVPWDKDFALKMLADMLRIRRMEEKCAEAYGEGKIRGFLHLYIGEEAVAVGALAALRPE' A
#
# COMPACT_ATOMS: atom_id res chain seq x y z
N MET A 1 -8.45 -20.84 17.51
CA MET A 1 -9.49 -20.16 16.70
C MET A 1 -9.12 -20.37 15.25
N ALA A 2 -9.82 -21.26 14.54
CA ALA A 2 -9.54 -21.50 13.12
C ALA A 2 -10.18 -20.37 12.31
N ILE A 3 -9.40 -19.64 11.51
CA ILE A 3 -9.95 -18.64 10.60
C ILE A 3 -10.59 -19.39 9.43
N GLU A 4 -11.92 -19.51 9.44
CA GLU A 4 -12.69 -20.21 8.40
C GLU A 4 -12.86 -19.38 7.12
N HIS A 5 -12.60 -18.07 7.17
CA HIS A 5 -12.70 -17.18 6.01
C HIS A 5 -11.39 -17.17 5.21
N ARG A 6 -11.34 -17.90 4.08
CA ARG A 6 -10.25 -17.74 3.10
C ARG A 6 -10.39 -16.40 2.37
N PRO A 7 -9.31 -15.64 2.15
CA PRO A 7 -9.38 -14.46 1.30
C PRO A 7 -9.79 -14.87 -0.12
N PRO A 8 -10.54 -14.03 -0.84
CA PRO A 8 -10.83 -14.29 -2.24
C PRO A 8 -9.51 -14.40 -3.03
N PRO A 9 -9.48 -15.20 -4.11
CA PRO A 9 -8.32 -15.23 -4.98
C PRO A 9 -8.06 -13.81 -5.52
N PRO A 10 -6.78 -13.46 -5.77
CA PRO A 10 -6.47 -12.18 -6.37
C PRO A 10 -7.17 -12.05 -7.73
N PRO A 11 -7.55 -10.82 -8.14
CA PRO A 11 -8.15 -10.60 -9.45
C PRO A 11 -7.22 -11.14 -10.54
N SER A 12 -7.79 -11.91 -11.47
CA SER A 12 -7.11 -12.42 -12.65
C SER A 12 -7.67 -11.78 -13.92
N GLY A 13 -6.81 -11.56 -14.91
CA GLY A 13 -7.18 -10.92 -16.17
C GLY A 13 -6.50 -9.57 -16.42
N PRO A 14 -6.79 -8.92 -17.54
CA PRO A 14 -6.24 -7.61 -17.86
C PRO A 14 -6.75 -6.55 -16.87
N VAL A 15 -5.90 -5.59 -16.53
CA VAL A 15 -6.28 -4.46 -15.68
C VAL A 15 -7.36 -3.64 -16.42
N PRO A 16 -8.57 -3.46 -15.86
CA PRO A 16 -9.70 -2.85 -16.57
C PRO A 16 -9.66 -1.31 -16.54
N TRP A 17 -8.46 -0.73 -16.42
CA TRP A 17 -8.25 0.70 -16.29
C TRP A 17 -7.31 1.20 -17.37
N ASP A 18 -7.40 2.50 -17.66
CA ASP A 18 -6.42 3.16 -18.50
C ASP A 18 -4.99 2.90 -18.00
N LYS A 19 -4.07 2.70 -18.95
CA LYS A 19 -2.69 2.29 -18.64
C LYS A 19 -1.97 3.31 -17.77
N ASP A 20 -2.12 4.60 -18.07
CA ASP A 20 -1.40 5.65 -17.35
C ASP A 20 -1.95 5.80 -15.93
N PHE A 21 -3.28 5.69 -15.79
CA PHE A 21 -3.93 5.63 -14.48
C PHE A 21 -3.44 4.43 -13.67
N ALA A 22 -3.47 3.22 -14.24
CA ALA A 22 -3.05 2.01 -13.54
C ALA A 22 -1.57 2.06 -13.10
N LEU A 23 -0.69 2.55 -13.96
CA LEU A 23 0.73 2.71 -13.65
C LEU A 23 0.95 3.76 -12.56
N LYS A 24 0.19 4.85 -12.56
CA LYS A 24 0.24 5.85 -11.49
C LYS A 24 -0.16 5.23 -10.14
N MET A 25 -1.28 4.50 -10.09
CA MET A 25 -1.74 3.85 -8.85
C MET A 25 -0.70 2.86 -8.32
N LEU A 26 -0.11 2.05 -9.21
CA LEU A 26 0.95 1.12 -8.83
C LEU A 26 2.20 1.85 -8.32
N ALA A 27 2.63 2.90 -9.00
CA ALA A 27 3.80 3.69 -8.60
C ALA A 27 3.59 4.34 -7.22
N ASP A 28 2.38 4.85 -6.95
CA ASP A 28 2.03 5.44 -5.65
C ASP A 28 2.03 4.39 -4.53
N MET A 29 1.47 3.19 -4.75
CA MET A 29 1.53 2.09 -3.78
C MET A 29 2.96 1.62 -3.52
N LEU A 30 3.77 1.47 -4.58
CA LEU A 30 5.18 1.09 -4.43
C LEU A 30 5.99 2.15 -3.68
N ARG A 31 5.68 3.44 -3.88
CA ARG A 31 6.32 4.52 -3.13
C ARG A 31 6.06 4.38 -1.64
N ILE A 32 4.81 4.14 -1.24
CA ILE A 32 4.44 3.90 0.17
C ILE A 32 5.20 2.69 0.69
N ARG A 33 5.12 1.54 -0.01
CA ARG A 33 5.83 0.31 0.40
C ARG A 33 7.32 0.55 0.65
N ARG A 34 8.01 1.21 -0.29
CA ARG A 34 9.46 1.45 -0.18
C ARG A 34 9.80 2.42 0.94
N MET A 35 8.98 3.46 1.14
CA MET A 35 9.16 4.36 2.27
C MET A 35 9.06 3.59 3.59
N GLU A 36 8.00 2.80 3.76
CA GLU A 36 7.72 2.03 4.97
C GLU A 36 8.83 1.00 5.26
N GLU A 37 9.31 0.29 4.23
CA GLU A 37 10.46 -0.62 4.36
C GLU A 37 11.72 0.12 4.84
N LYS A 38 11.98 1.32 4.32
CA LYS A 38 13.11 2.15 4.78
C LYS A 38 12.91 2.71 6.19
N CYS A 39 11.68 3.04 6.58
CA CYS A 39 11.37 3.38 7.96
C CYS A 39 11.63 2.20 8.89
N ALA A 40 11.26 0.98 8.51
CA ALA A 40 11.54 -0.23 9.30
C ALA A 40 13.05 -0.48 9.46
N GLU A 41 13.84 -0.34 8.38
CA GLU A 41 15.30 -0.42 8.43
C GLU A 41 15.88 0.64 9.38
N ALA A 42 15.51 1.91 9.21
CA ALA A 42 16.01 3.02 10.03
C ALA A 42 15.61 2.89 11.51
N TYR A 43 14.46 2.29 11.79
CA TYR A 43 14.04 1.97 13.16
C TYR A 43 14.91 0.87 13.77
N GLY A 44 15.21 -0.19 13.00
CA GLY A 44 16.15 -1.24 13.42
C GLY A 44 17.57 -0.71 13.69
N GLU A 45 17.99 0.33 12.97
CA GLU A 45 19.25 1.05 13.19
C GLU A 45 19.20 2.07 14.35
N GLY A 46 18.04 2.26 14.99
CA GLY A 46 17.86 3.22 16.09
C GLY A 46 17.84 4.70 15.65
N LYS A 47 17.72 4.98 14.34
CA LYS A 47 17.60 6.34 13.78
C LYS A 47 16.20 6.91 13.96
N ILE A 48 15.17 6.05 14.02
CA ILE A 48 13.81 6.41 14.43
C ILE A 48 13.62 5.92 15.88
N ARG A 49 13.03 6.77 16.74
CA ARG A 49 12.80 6.49 18.17
C ARG A 49 11.33 6.65 18.52
N GLY A 50 10.91 6.01 19.62
CA GLY A 50 9.51 5.99 20.02
C GLY A 50 8.75 4.87 19.32
N PHE A 51 7.52 5.15 18.88
CA PHE A 51 6.70 4.17 18.17
C PHE A 51 6.78 4.36 16.65
N LEU A 52 6.81 3.24 15.92
CA LEU A 52 6.70 3.22 14.47
C LEU A 52 5.55 2.29 14.07
N HIS A 53 4.52 2.87 13.46
CA HIS A 53 3.39 2.14 12.88
C HIS A 53 3.61 2.07 11.37
N LEU A 54 3.70 0.86 10.85
CA LEU A 54 3.93 0.63 9.43
C LEU A 54 2.61 0.38 8.71
N TYR A 55 2.47 0.92 7.50
CA TYR A 55 1.28 0.76 6.64
C TYR A 55 1.44 -0.34 5.57
N ILE A 56 2.43 -1.23 5.74
CA ILE A 56 2.77 -2.30 4.79
C ILE A 56 1.59 -3.25 4.65
N GLY A 57 1.05 -3.37 3.43
CA GLY A 57 -0.07 -4.23 3.09
C GLY A 57 -1.41 -3.50 2.97
N GLU A 58 -1.46 -2.23 3.35
CA GLU A 58 -2.66 -1.39 3.30
C GLU A 58 -2.57 -0.29 2.23
N GLU A 59 -1.56 -0.31 1.36
CA GLU A 59 -1.26 0.78 0.43
C GLU A 59 -2.42 1.09 -0.52
N ALA A 60 -3.16 0.05 -0.95
CA ALA A 60 -4.32 0.19 -1.81
C ALA A 60 -5.44 1.02 -1.16
N VAL A 61 -5.55 1.02 0.18
CA VAL A 61 -6.55 1.80 0.91
C VAL A 61 -6.26 3.29 0.75
N ALA A 62 -5.05 3.72 1.09
CA ALA A 62 -4.66 5.12 0.98
C ALA A 62 -4.68 5.63 -0.47
N VAL A 63 -4.04 4.89 -1.39
CA VAL A 63 -3.95 5.31 -2.80
C VAL A 63 -5.32 5.30 -3.46
N GLY A 64 -6.14 4.27 -3.22
CA GLY A 64 -7.51 4.17 -3.74
C GLY A 64 -8.43 5.27 -3.20
N ALA A 65 -8.41 5.51 -1.88
CA ALA A 65 -9.23 6.54 -1.27
C ALA A 65 -8.87 7.93 -1.80
N LEU A 66 -7.57 8.28 -1.83
CA LEU A 66 -7.12 9.59 -2.30
C LEU A 66 -7.41 9.80 -3.80
N ALA A 67 -7.32 8.76 -4.63
CA ALA A 67 -7.68 8.85 -6.04
C ALA A 67 -9.18 9.10 -6.29
N ALA A 68 -10.03 8.74 -5.33
CA ALA A 68 -11.48 8.95 -5.41
C ALA A 68 -11.92 10.32 -4.85
N LEU A 69 -11.06 11.00 -4.09
CA LEU A 69 -11.33 12.33 -3.58
C LEU A 69 -11.12 13.39 -4.67
N ARG A 70 -11.91 14.46 -4.60
CA ARG A 70 -11.67 15.67 -5.40
C ARG A 70 -10.68 16.58 -4.66
N PRO A 71 -9.88 17.38 -5.38
CA PRO A 71 -8.78 18.17 -4.82
C PRO A 71 -9.20 19.43 -4.01
N GLU A 72 -10.47 19.54 -3.63
CA GLU A 72 -10.94 20.59 -2.70
C GLU A 72 -10.46 20.37 -1.26
#